data_AF-A0A832GQG8-F1
#
_entry.id   AF-A0A832GQG8-F1
#
_cell.length_a   1.000
_cell.length_b   1.000
_cell.length_c   1.000
_cell.angle_alpha   90.00
_cell.angle_beta   90.00
_cell.angle_gamma   90.00
#
_symmetry.space_group_name_H-M   'P 1'
#
loop_
_entity.id
_entity.type
_entity.pdbx_description
1 polymer ?
#
loop_
_entity_poly.entity_id
_entity_poly.type
_entity_poly.pdbx_seq_one_letter_code
_entity_poly.pdbx_strand_id
1 'polypeptide(L)'
;MHKIVEIIKTLMPDAQIYIFGSIAKGEAVGRSDIDMLIVSKSMPKSNIERARIKMKIEEFSKLPQHHPFEIHLADEEEAKWYFKIKELKKYE
;
A
#
# COMPACT_ATOMS: atom_id res chain seq x y z
N MET A 1 7.16 7.79 -5.01
CA MET A 1 5.78 7.25 -5.13
C MET A 1 5.48 6.70 -6.52
N HIS A 2 5.66 7.48 -7.60
CA HIS A 2 5.34 7.06 -8.98
C HIS A 2 5.87 5.66 -9.36
N LYS A 3 7.13 5.36 -9.06
CA LYS A 3 7.73 4.04 -9.35
C LYS A 3 7.08 2.88 -8.59
N ILE A 4 6.72 3.08 -7.32
CA ILE A 4 6.04 2.07 -6.50
C ILE A 4 4.67 1.75 -7.13
N VAL A 5 3.93 2.79 -7.51
CA VAL A 5 2.62 2.68 -8.15
C VAL A 5 2.72 1.92 -9.48
N GLU A 6 3.70 2.23 -10.31
CA GLU A 6 3.96 1.54 -11.58
C GLU A 6 4.21 0.04 -11.38
N ILE A 7 5.02 -0.32 -10.38
CA ILE A 7 5.31 -1.73 -10.04
C ILE A 7 4.05 -2.42 -9.54
N ILE A 8 3.27 -1.78 -8.66
CA ILE A 8 2.01 -2.33 -8.17
C ILE A 8 1.06 -2.59 -9.33
N LYS A 9 0.89 -1.63 -10.24
CA LYS A 9 0.04 -1.76 -11.43
C LYS A 9 0.54 -2.82 -12.41
N THR A 10 1.85 -3.04 -12.47
CA THR A 10 2.43 -4.13 -13.27
C THR A 10 2.14 -5.50 -12.66
N LEU A 11 2.26 -5.64 -11.34
CA LEU A 11 1.99 -6.88 -10.61
C LEU A 11 0.48 -7.18 -10.49
N MET A 12 -0.33 -6.12 -10.43
CA MET A 12 -1.75 -6.16 -10.11
C MET A 12 -2.47 -5.02 -10.86
N PRO A 13 -2.83 -5.23 -12.14
CA PRO A 13 -3.40 -4.18 -12.99
C PRO A 13 -4.70 -3.57 -12.46
N ASP A 14 -5.50 -4.36 -11.75
CA ASP A 14 -6.75 -3.96 -11.14
C ASP A 14 -6.60 -3.27 -9.77
N ALA A 15 -5.35 -3.12 -9.28
CA ALA A 15 -5.09 -2.52 -7.98
C ALA A 15 -5.59 -1.08 -7.89
N GLN A 16 -6.34 -0.76 -6.85
CA GLN A 16 -6.63 0.59 -6.42
C GLN A 16 -5.71 0.93 -5.25
N ILE A 17 -5.08 2.10 -5.31
CA ILE A 17 -4.09 2.51 -4.31
C ILE A 17 -4.68 3.65 -3.51
N TYR A 18 -4.52 3.57 -2.19
CA TYR A 18 -4.95 4.57 -1.25
C TYR A 18 -3.81 4.88 -0.29
N ILE A 19 -3.75 6.13 0.18
CA ILE A 19 -2.74 6.60 1.13
C ILE A 19 -3.45 7.12 2.39
N PHE A 20 -2.88 6.79 3.53
CA PHE A 20 -3.27 7.27 4.85
C PHE A 20 -2.02 7.33 5.76
N GLY A 21 -2.21 7.59 7.06
CA GLY A 21 -1.11 7.66 8.03
C GLY A 21 -0.77 9.10 8.47
N SER A 22 0.24 9.21 9.34
CA SER A 22 0.64 10.43 10.05
C SER A 22 1.07 11.58 9.12
N ILE A 23 1.76 11.30 8.01
CA ILE A 23 2.10 12.35 7.03
C ILE A 23 0.85 12.88 6.31
N ALA A 24 -0.18 12.06 6.07
CA ALA A 24 -1.44 12.55 5.53
C ALA A 24 -2.15 13.54 6.48
N LYS A 25 -1.77 13.53 7.77
CA LYS A 25 -2.26 14.42 8.84
C LYS A 25 -1.38 15.67 9.07
N GLY A 26 -0.17 15.72 8.50
CA GLY A 26 0.82 16.76 8.83
C GLY A 26 1.43 16.64 10.23
N GLU A 27 1.22 15.49 10.90
CA GLU A 27 1.61 15.22 12.29
C GLU A 27 2.65 14.06 12.30
N ALA A 28 3.84 14.28 11.75
CA ALA A 28 4.87 13.24 11.71
C ALA A 28 5.54 13.08 13.09
N VAL A 29 5.25 11.96 13.79
CA VAL A 29 5.89 11.59 15.07
C VAL A 29 6.32 10.11 15.11
N GLY A 30 6.45 9.43 13.95
CA GLY A 30 6.67 7.98 13.87
C GLY A 30 7.79 7.54 12.92
N ARG A 31 8.13 6.24 12.98
CA ARG A 31 9.17 5.59 12.15
C ARG A 31 8.64 5.11 10.78
N SER A 32 7.32 4.93 10.69
CA SER A 32 6.53 4.75 9.46
C SER A 32 5.69 6.02 9.32
N ASP A 33 5.65 6.54 8.10
CA ASP A 33 5.32 7.92 7.81
C ASP A 33 4.22 7.97 6.73
N ILE A 34 4.15 6.96 5.84
CA ILE A 34 3.18 6.88 4.73
C ILE A 34 2.62 5.46 4.63
N ASP A 35 1.37 5.26 5.06
CA ASP A 35 0.65 3.99 4.87
C ASP A 35 0.02 3.94 3.48
N MET A 36 0.27 2.86 2.75
CA MET A 36 -0.27 2.59 1.43
C MET A 36 -1.15 1.35 1.45
N LEU A 37 -2.45 1.54 1.27
CA LEU A 37 -3.39 0.45 1.06
C LEU A 37 -3.51 0.13 -0.43
N ILE A 38 -3.28 -1.12 -0.79
CA ILE A 38 -3.48 -1.67 -2.13
C ILE A 38 -4.69 -2.61 -2.06
N VAL A 39 -5.74 -2.25 -2.79
CA VAL A 39 -6.99 -3.00 -2.88
C VAL A 39 -7.11 -3.62 -4.26
N SER A 40 -7.41 -4.91 -4.36
CA SER A 40 -7.64 -5.58 -5.64
C SER A 40 -8.67 -6.69 -5.49
N LYS A 41 -9.46 -6.92 -6.55
CA LYS A 41 -10.38 -8.07 -6.64
C LYS A 41 -9.62 -9.37 -6.75
N SER A 42 -8.40 -9.29 -7.28
CA SER A 42 -7.49 -10.40 -7.54
C SER A 42 -6.50 -10.62 -6.39
N MET A 43 -6.72 -9.99 -5.23
CA MET A 43 -5.82 -10.10 -4.09
C MET A 43 -5.75 -11.57 -3.60
N PRO A 44 -4.56 -12.19 -3.52
CA PRO A 44 -4.44 -13.57 -3.07
C PRO A 44 -4.95 -13.75 -1.64
N LYS A 45 -5.55 -14.89 -1.30
CA LYS A 45 -5.93 -15.18 0.10
C LYS A 45 -4.76 -15.71 0.94
N SER A 46 -3.72 -16.21 0.29
CA SER A 46 -2.55 -16.77 0.96
C SER A 46 -1.64 -15.67 1.52
N ASN A 47 -1.34 -15.75 2.82
CA ASN A 47 -0.38 -14.85 3.46
C ASN A 47 1.02 -14.94 2.84
N ILE A 48 1.42 -16.12 2.35
CA ILE A 48 2.72 -16.32 1.70
C ILE A 48 2.76 -15.58 0.35
N GLU A 49 1.68 -15.63 -0.42
CA GLU A 49 1.61 -14.92 -1.71
C GLU A 49 1.55 -13.41 -1.51
N ARG A 50 0.78 -12.95 -0.52
CA ARG A 50 0.76 -11.53 -0.11
C ARG A 50 2.14 -11.04 0.32
N ALA A 51 2.88 -11.83 1.11
CA ALA A 51 4.25 -11.49 1.50
C ALA A 51 5.18 -11.38 0.28
N ARG A 52 5.07 -12.32 -0.68
CA ARG A 52 5.83 -12.24 -1.94
C ARG A 52 5.51 -11.00 -2.76
N ILE A 53 4.25 -10.56 -2.80
CA ILE A 53 3.86 -9.32 -3.46
C ILE A 53 4.55 -8.12 -2.79
N LYS A 54 4.48 -8.02 -1.46
CA LYS A 54 5.15 -6.94 -0.71
C LYS A 54 6.65 -6.90 -1.00
N MET A 55 7.33 -8.05 -0.90
CA MET A 55 8.76 -8.16 -1.18
C MET A 55 9.10 -7.70 -2.61
N LYS A 56 8.32 -8.11 -3.62
CA LYS A 56 8.53 -7.66 -5.01
C LYS A 56 8.38 -6.15 -5.13
N ILE A 57 7.35 -5.56 -4.51
CA ILE A 57 7.16 -4.11 -4.54
C ILE A 57 8.37 -3.41 -3.94
N GLU A 58 8.84 -3.83 -2.77
CA GLU A 58 10.02 -3.28 -2.09
C GLU A 58 11.30 -3.43 -2.94
N GLU A 59 11.56 -4.63 -3.46
CA GLU A 59 12.74 -4.93 -4.29
C GLU A 59 12.79 -4.08 -5.56
N PHE A 60 11.69 -4.03 -6.33
CA PHE A 60 11.67 -3.33 -7.61
C PHE A 60 11.57 -1.80 -7.44
N SER A 61 11.02 -1.32 -6.33
CA SER A 61 10.88 0.11 -6.07
C SER A 61 12.22 0.77 -5.77
N LYS A 62 13.29 -0.01 -5.54
CA LYS A 62 14.63 0.46 -5.17
C LYS A 62 14.56 1.41 -3.96
N LEU A 63 13.66 1.12 -3.03
CA LEU A 63 13.55 1.91 -1.81
C LEU A 63 14.82 1.73 -0.97
N PRO A 64 15.24 2.76 -0.22
CA PRO A 64 16.30 2.61 0.76
C PRO A 64 15.92 1.54 1.80
N GLN A 65 16.93 0.89 2.39
CA GLN A 65 16.72 -0.14 3.42
C GLN A 65 15.87 0.36 4.60
N HIS A 66 15.89 1.66 4.86
CA HIS A 66 14.97 2.34 5.75
C HIS A 66 14.12 3.32 4.94
N HIS A 67 12.83 3.01 4.81
CA HIS A 67 11.88 3.85 4.08
C HIS A 67 10.61 4.12 4.90
N PRO A 68 9.94 5.26 4.65
CA PRO A 68 8.75 5.66 5.40
C PRO A 68 7.47 4.90 5.03
N PHE A 69 7.49 4.08 3.98
CA PHE A 69 6.30 3.44 3.43
C PHE A 69 5.94 2.14 4.15
N GLU A 70 4.66 1.99 4.50
CA GLU A 70 4.10 0.74 4.99
C GLU A 70 3.00 0.24 4.03
N ILE A 71 3.18 -0.97 3.50
CA ILE A 71 2.27 -1.53 2.48
C ILE A 71 1.24 -2.42 3.16
N HIS A 72 -0.03 -2.08 2.99
CA HIS A 72 -1.19 -2.87 3.38
C HIS A 72 -1.82 -3.48 2.13
N LEU A 73 -2.13 -4.79 2.17
CA LEU A 73 -2.77 -5.51 1.08
C LEU A 73 -4.15 -5.95 1.54
N ALA A 74 -5.18 -5.63 0.76
CA ALA A 74 -6.56 -6.00 1.06
C ALA A 74 -7.32 -6.44 -0.20
N ASP A 75 -8.25 -7.38 -0.05
CA ASP A 75 -9.34 -7.54 -1.02
C ASP A 75 -10.46 -6.51 -0.78
N GLU A 76 -11.51 -6.54 -1.60
CA GLU A 76 -12.62 -5.57 -1.49
C GLU A 76 -13.39 -5.68 -0.16
N GLU A 77 -13.46 -6.86 0.46
CA GLU A 77 -14.15 -7.05 1.73
C GLU A 77 -13.30 -6.53 2.89
N GLU A 78 -12.01 -6.86 2.90
CA GLU A 78 -11.03 -6.37 3.88
C GLU A 78 -10.90 -4.84 3.82
N ALA A 79 -10.94 -4.26 2.61
CA ALA A 79 -10.83 -2.83 2.39
C ALA A 79 -11.96 -2.02 3.06
N LYS A 80 -13.13 -2.62 3.30
CA LYS A 80 -14.26 -1.95 4.00
C LYS A 80 -13.87 -1.46 5.40
N TRP A 81 -12.93 -2.14 6.07
CA TRP A 81 -12.42 -1.68 7.36
C TRP A 81 -11.57 -0.42 7.22
N TYR A 82 -10.71 -0.36 6.20
CA TYR A 82 -9.86 0.80 5.92
C TYR A 82 -10.66 2.00 5.44
N PHE A 83 -11.75 1.81 4.69
CA PHE A 83 -12.61 2.91 4.23
C PHE A 83 -13.31 3.68 5.36
N LYS A 84 -13.24 3.19 6.61
CA LYS A 84 -13.67 3.95 7.80
C LYS A 84 -12.65 4.99 8.27
N ILE A 85 -11.41 4.92 7.78
CA ILE A 85 -10.35 5.89 8.08
C ILE A 85 -10.67 7.19 7.34
N LYS A 86 -10.86 8.28 8.09
CA LYS A 86 -11.31 9.57 7.55
C LYS A 86 -10.32 10.18 6.56
N GLU A 87 -9.03 9.95 6.80
CA GLU A 87 -7.92 10.55 6.05
C GLU A 87 -7.49 9.70 4.85
N LEU A 88 -8.13 8.56 4.62
CA LEU A 88 -7.82 7.70 3.50
C LEU A 88 -8.15 8.42 2.19
N LYS A 89 -7.14 8.61 1.35
CA LYS A 89 -7.28 9.24 0.04
C LYS A 89 -6.89 8.27 -1.04
N LYS A 90 -7.73 8.15 -2.06
CA LYS A 90 -7.36 7.42 -3.27
C LYS A 90 -6.19 8.14 -3.95
N TYR A 91 -5.17 7.38 -4.34
CA TYR A 91 -4.04 7.88 -5.09
C TYR A 91 -4.25 7.56 -6.58
N GLU A 92 -4.27 8.62 -7.40
CA GLU A 92 -4.46 8.55 -8.85
C GLU A 92 -3.14 8.64 -9.61
#